data_AF-A0AA42VPM6-F1
#
_entry.id   AF-A0AA42VPM6-F1
#
_cell.length_a   1.000
_cell.length_b   1.000
_cell.length_c   1.000
_cell.angle_alpha   90.00
_cell.angle_beta   90.00
_cell.angle_gamma   90.00
#
_symmetry.space_group_name_H-M   'P 1'
#
loop_
_entity.id
_entity.type
_entity.pdbx_description
1 polymer ?
#
loop_
_entity_poly.entity_id
_entity_poly.type
_entity_poly.pdbx_seq_one_letter_code
_entity_poly.pdbx_strand_id
1 'polypeptide(L)'
;MSAPVDFQPNEVRCHCCGDSIDRCRETYRGMSASVDVLAVMDAMMLSAERLAAGEAVTSCAATVEVARTTRAAVAELIAKGDRLTAAFRALGQSNGMQAQINAHRECEASMLAFAAALARAKGGAA
;
A
#
# COMPACT_ATOMS: atom_id res chain seq x y z
N MET A 1 38.55 2.63 -3.38
CA MET A 1 38.58 4.10 -3.37
C MET A 1 37.18 4.54 -2.97
N SER A 2 36.97 4.88 -1.70
CA SER A 2 35.67 5.33 -1.19
C SER A 2 35.59 6.85 -1.33
N ALA A 3 34.51 7.36 -1.92
CA ALA A 3 34.28 8.78 -2.04
C ALA A 3 34.12 9.43 -0.64
N PRO A 4 34.57 10.68 -0.46
CA PRO A 4 34.40 11.40 0.79
C PRO A 4 32.91 11.68 1.01
N VAL A 5 32.43 11.40 2.22
CA VAL A 5 31.06 11.73 2.63
C VAL A 5 31.11 13.18 3.11
N ASP A 6 30.64 14.10 2.28
CA ASP A 6 30.45 15.50 2.68
C ASP A 6 29.40 15.55 3.80
N PHE A 7 29.87 15.81 5.02
CA PHE A 7 29.03 15.87 6.21
C PHE A 7 28.43 17.29 6.30
N GLN A 8 27.18 17.46 5.90
CA GLN A 8 26.48 18.73 6.10
C GLN A 8 26.03 18.85 7.57
N PRO A 9 26.44 19.89 8.31
CA PRO A 9 26.32 19.94 9.77
C PRO A 9 24.89 20.09 10.33
N ASN A 10 23.86 20.16 9.48
CA ASN A 10 22.45 20.32 9.88
C ASN A 10 21.52 19.20 9.36
N GLU A 11 22.05 18.08 8.88
CA GLU A 11 21.23 16.99 8.35
C GLU A 11 20.56 16.19 9.49
N VAL A 12 19.24 16.30 9.61
CA VAL A 12 18.46 15.52 10.58
C VAL A 12 18.25 14.12 10.03
N ARG A 13 18.70 13.09 10.77
CA ARG A 13 18.66 11.68 10.36
C ARG A 13 17.55 10.91 11.09
N CYS A 14 16.94 9.96 10.40
CA CYS A 14 15.90 9.10 10.93
C CYS A 14 16.45 8.18 12.03
N HIS A 15 15.81 8.15 13.19
CA HIS A 15 16.24 7.30 14.31
C HIS A 15 16.05 5.80 14.04
N CYS A 16 15.12 5.43 13.15
CA CYS A 16 14.80 4.03 12.83
C CYS A 16 15.84 3.36 11.91
N CYS A 17 16.37 4.07 10.93
CA CYS A 17 17.24 3.49 9.89
C CYS A 17 18.53 4.28 9.61
N GLY A 18 18.72 5.45 10.20
CA GLY A 18 19.90 6.29 9.97
C GLY A 18 19.94 6.98 8.60
N ASP A 19 18.97 6.81 7.70
CA ASP A 19 18.87 7.61 6.49
C ASP A 19 18.49 9.07 6.79
N SER A 20 18.64 9.96 5.81
CA SER A 20 18.16 11.35 5.93
C SER A 20 16.64 11.35 6.17
N ILE A 21 16.15 12.27 7.01
CA ILE A 21 14.70 12.36 7.28
C ILE A 21 13.91 12.61 5.99
N ASP A 22 14.46 13.37 5.04
CA ASP A 22 13.80 13.66 3.77
C ASP A 22 13.66 12.40 2.90
N ARG A 23 14.71 11.58 2.79
CA ARG A 23 14.67 10.30 2.06
C ARG A 23 13.69 9.32 2.72
N CYS A 24 13.68 9.30 4.04
CA CYS A 24 12.76 8.48 4.81
C CYS A 24 11.31 8.94 4.58
N ARG A 25 11.05 10.26 4.55
CA ARG A 25 9.76 10.86 4.24
C ARG A 25 9.30 10.56 2.81
N GLU A 26 10.18 10.61 1.83
CA GLU A 26 9.88 10.28 0.45
C GLU A 26 9.53 8.80 0.28
N THR A 27 10.32 7.93 0.90
CA THR A 27 10.07 6.48 0.93
C THR A 27 8.74 6.18 1.61
N TYR A 28 8.48 6.80 2.77
CA TYR A 28 7.22 6.62 3.52
C TYR A 28 6.02 7.19 2.76
N ARG A 29 6.16 8.37 2.11
CA ARG A 29 5.14 8.95 1.24
C ARG A 29 4.82 8.03 0.06
N GLY A 30 5.84 7.45 -0.58
CA GLY A 30 5.67 6.49 -1.66
C GLY A 30 4.93 5.23 -1.22
N MET A 31 5.17 4.77 0.02
CA MET A 31 4.44 3.64 0.61
C MET A 31 3.00 3.97 1.04
N SER A 32 2.70 5.25 1.32
CA SER A 32 1.38 5.71 1.77
C SER A 32 0.53 6.41 0.70
N ALA A 33 1.05 6.57 -0.51
CA ALA A 33 0.34 7.22 -1.61
C ALA A 33 -0.87 6.38 -2.03
N SER A 34 -2.03 7.01 -2.19
CA SER A 34 -3.18 6.37 -2.80
C SER A 34 -2.86 6.08 -4.27
N VAL A 35 -3.21 4.88 -4.74
CA VAL A 35 -3.03 4.46 -6.13
C VAL A 35 -4.36 3.96 -6.63
N ASP A 36 -4.84 4.53 -7.73
CA ASP A 36 -5.98 3.96 -8.45
C ASP A 36 -5.51 2.69 -9.16
N VAL A 37 -5.71 1.55 -8.49
CA VAL A 37 -5.29 0.23 -8.97
C VAL A 37 -5.89 -0.08 -10.34
N LEU A 38 -7.12 0.34 -10.61
CA LEU A 38 -7.80 0.07 -11.88
C LEU A 38 -7.19 0.90 -13.00
N ALA A 39 -6.99 2.20 -12.78
CA ALA A 39 -6.35 3.07 -13.77
C ALA A 39 -4.92 2.59 -14.12
N VAL A 40 -4.20 2.06 -13.14
CA VAL A 40 -2.88 1.44 -13.37
C VAL A 40 -2.98 0.18 -14.22
N MET A 41 -3.92 -0.71 -13.92
CA MET A 41 -4.12 -1.93 -14.70
C MET A 41 -4.50 -1.64 -16.16
N ASP A 42 -5.36 -0.65 -16.38
CA ASP A 42 -5.73 -0.20 -17.72
C ASP A 42 -4.53 0.38 -18.48
N ALA A 43 -3.69 1.20 -17.82
CA ALA A 43 -2.47 1.74 -18.41
C ALA A 43 -1.45 0.64 -18.76
N MET A 44 -1.35 -0.41 -17.94
CA MET A 44 -0.51 -1.58 -18.25
C MET A 44 -1.04 -2.38 -19.44
N MET A 45 -2.37 -2.58 -19.54
CA MET A 45 -2.97 -3.25 -20.70
C MET A 45 -2.73 -2.47 -21.99
N LEU A 46 -2.98 -1.15 -21.99
CA LEU A 46 -2.69 -0.29 -23.13
C LEU A 46 -1.21 -0.36 -23.55
N SER A 47 -0.30 -0.40 -22.57
CA SER A 47 1.14 -0.54 -22.86
C SER A 47 1.47 -1.91 -23.49
N ALA A 48 0.81 -2.98 -23.05
CA ALA A 48 0.98 -4.31 -23.63
C ALA A 48 0.41 -4.39 -25.06
N GLU A 49 -0.74 -3.76 -25.33
CA GLU A 49 -1.34 -3.67 -26.67
C GLU A 49 -0.42 -2.90 -27.64
N ARG A 50 0.15 -1.78 -27.21
CA ARG A 50 1.10 -1.00 -28.02
C ARG A 50 2.38 -1.78 -28.30
N LEU A 51 2.86 -2.56 -27.34
CA LEU A 51 4.00 -3.46 -27.53
C LEU A 51 3.67 -4.56 -28.56
N ALA A 52 2.46 -5.14 -28.50
CA ALA A 52 1.99 -6.11 -29.47
C ALA A 52 1.84 -5.52 -30.89
N ALA A 53 1.52 -4.23 -30.99
CA ALA A 53 1.47 -3.47 -32.24
C ALA A 53 2.87 -3.06 -32.76
N GLY A 54 3.95 -3.35 -32.02
CA GLY A 54 5.33 -3.03 -32.42
C GLY A 54 5.75 -1.59 -32.14
N GLU A 55 5.01 -0.84 -31.32
CA GLU A 55 5.40 0.51 -30.92
C GLU A 55 6.51 0.48 -29.84
N ALA A 56 7.49 1.38 -29.96
CA ALA A 56 8.56 1.52 -28.97
C ALA A 56 8.02 2.11 -27.65
N VAL A 57 7.92 1.27 -26.61
CA VAL A 57 7.51 1.71 -25.26
C VAL A 57 8.74 2.22 -24.49
N THR A 58 8.79 3.52 -24.23
CA THR A 58 9.92 4.19 -23.56
C THR A 58 9.85 4.23 -22.03
N SER A 59 8.79 3.66 -21.42
CA SER A 59 8.56 3.75 -19.97
C SER A 59 8.64 2.38 -19.30
N CYS A 60 9.85 1.93 -18.94
CA CYS A 60 10.02 0.72 -18.13
C CYS A 60 10.03 1.04 -16.63
N ALA A 61 10.78 2.06 -16.20
CA ALA A 61 10.99 2.35 -14.78
C ALA A 61 9.73 2.86 -14.05
N ALA A 62 9.02 3.84 -14.64
CA ALA A 62 7.79 4.36 -14.04
C ALA A 62 6.69 3.29 -13.97
N THR A 63 6.58 2.46 -15.01
CA THR A 63 5.63 1.34 -15.06
C THR A 63 5.93 0.28 -13.98
N VAL A 64 7.21 -0.01 -13.71
CA VAL A 64 7.62 -0.95 -12.66
C VAL A 64 7.28 -0.43 -11.27
N GLU A 65 7.55 0.85 -10.98
CA GLU A 65 7.20 1.44 -9.68
C GLU A 65 5.69 1.48 -9.47
N VAL A 66 4.94 1.87 -10.50
CA VAL A 66 3.48 1.86 -10.47
C VAL A 66 2.93 0.42 -10.26
N ALA A 67 3.49 -0.58 -10.93
CA ALA A 67 3.12 -1.98 -10.72
C ALA A 67 3.44 -2.49 -9.30
N ARG A 68 4.57 -2.05 -8.71
CA ARG A 68 4.93 -2.37 -7.32
C ARG A 68 3.93 -1.78 -6.33
N THR A 69 3.58 -0.51 -6.49
CA THR A 69 2.62 0.15 -5.59
C THR A 69 1.23 -0.44 -5.74
N THR A 70 0.81 -0.76 -6.96
CA THR A 70 -0.45 -1.49 -7.23
C THR A 70 -0.45 -2.86 -6.57
N ARG A 71 0.63 -3.64 -6.70
CA ARG A 71 0.76 -4.93 -6.03
C ARG A 71 0.66 -4.80 -4.51
N ALA A 72 1.30 -3.78 -3.94
CA ALA A 72 1.25 -3.53 -2.50
C ALA A 72 -0.18 -3.17 -2.04
N ALA A 73 -0.89 -2.31 -2.77
CA ALA A 73 -2.27 -1.94 -2.48
C ALA A 73 -3.22 -3.15 -2.55
N VAL A 74 -3.06 -4.01 -3.57
CA VAL A 74 -3.84 -5.25 -3.69
C VAL A 74 -3.51 -6.23 -2.57
N ALA A 75 -2.23 -6.41 -2.22
CA ALA A 75 -1.84 -7.28 -1.11
C ALA A 75 -2.39 -6.79 0.24
N GLU A 76 -2.41 -5.48 0.46
CA GLU A 76 -3.03 -4.88 1.64
C GLU A 76 -4.54 -5.16 1.68
N LEU A 77 -5.25 -4.94 0.56
CA LEU A 77 -6.67 -5.24 0.44
C LEU A 77 -7.00 -6.70 0.78
N ILE A 78 -6.24 -7.65 0.25
CA ILE A 78 -6.41 -9.08 0.53
C ILE A 78 -6.24 -9.34 2.03
N ALA A 79 -5.13 -8.88 2.62
CA ALA A 79 -4.85 -9.10 4.03
C ALA A 79 -5.93 -8.50 4.96
N LYS A 80 -6.42 -7.30 4.65
CA LYS A 80 -7.50 -6.67 5.43
C LYS A 80 -8.85 -7.35 5.20
N GLY A 81 -9.13 -7.80 3.98
CA GLY A 81 -10.34 -8.56 3.65
C GLY A 81 -10.39 -9.92 4.34
N ASP A 82 -9.27 -10.63 4.42
CA ASP A 82 -9.16 -11.90 5.15
C ASP A 82 -9.43 -11.72 6.64
N ARG A 83 -8.83 -10.68 7.25
CA ARG A 83 -9.07 -10.34 8.65
C ARG A 83 -10.55 -10.00 8.91
N LEU A 84 -11.16 -9.17 8.06
CA LEU A 84 -12.58 -8.85 8.16
C LEU A 84 -13.46 -10.10 8.04
N THR A 85 -13.17 -10.98 7.09
CA THR A 85 -13.89 -12.23 6.89
C THR A 85 -13.78 -13.14 8.12
N ALA A 86 -12.59 -13.23 8.72
CA ALA A 86 -12.38 -14.00 9.95
C ALA A 86 -13.14 -13.39 11.14
N ALA A 87 -13.06 -12.07 11.33
CA ALA A 87 -13.76 -11.36 12.40
C ALA A 87 -15.28 -11.49 12.28
N PHE A 88 -15.81 -11.39 11.07
CA PHE A 88 -17.24 -11.57 10.80
C PHE A 88 -17.71 -12.99 11.13
N ARG A 89 -16.95 -14.02 10.73
CA ARG A 89 -17.27 -15.42 11.08
C ARG A 89 -17.27 -15.66 12.59
N ALA A 90 -16.40 -14.99 13.33
CA ALA A 90 -16.31 -15.14 14.78
C ALA A 90 -17.57 -14.64 15.53
N LEU A 91 -18.34 -13.71 14.96
CA LEU A 91 -19.58 -13.19 15.56
C LEU A 91 -20.62 -14.27 15.85
N GLY A 92 -20.61 -15.38 15.10
CA GLY A 92 -21.55 -16.49 15.25
C GLY A 92 -21.01 -17.71 16.00
N GLN A 93 -19.75 -17.69 16.44
CA GLN A 93 -19.09 -18.89 16.99
C GLN A 93 -19.04 -18.94 18.52
N SER A 94 -19.39 -17.85 19.21
CA SER A 94 -19.33 -17.81 20.67
C SER A 94 -20.66 -17.44 21.30
N ASN A 95 -21.01 -18.16 22.36
CA ASN A 95 -22.23 -17.97 23.15
C ASN A 95 -21.98 -17.13 24.42
N GLY A 96 -20.72 -16.78 24.71
CA GLY A 96 -20.37 -15.94 25.85
C GLY A 96 -20.53 -14.46 25.53
N MET A 97 -21.26 -13.71 26.37
CA MET A 97 -21.50 -12.27 26.19
C MET A 97 -20.19 -11.48 25.97
N GLN A 98 -19.15 -11.74 26.77
CA GLN A 98 -17.86 -11.06 26.62
C GLN A 98 -17.17 -11.41 25.30
N ALA A 99 -17.26 -12.65 24.86
CA ALA A 99 -16.67 -13.11 23.61
C ALA A 99 -17.41 -12.50 22.40
N GLN A 100 -18.73 -12.35 22.47
CA GLN A 100 -19.51 -11.63 21.46
C GLN A 100 -19.15 -10.14 21.40
N ILE A 101 -19.02 -9.47 22.54
CA ILE A 101 -18.59 -8.06 22.60
C ILE A 101 -17.21 -7.89 21.95
N ASN A 102 -16.26 -8.78 22.27
CA ASN A 102 -14.91 -8.73 21.71
C ASN A 102 -14.93 -9.00 20.19
N ALA A 103 -15.70 -9.99 19.73
CA ALA A 103 -15.85 -10.30 18.31
C ALA A 103 -16.48 -9.12 17.55
N HIS A 104 -17.46 -8.44 18.14
CA HIS A 104 -18.10 -7.26 17.56
C HIS A 104 -17.12 -6.11 17.37
N ARG A 105 -16.34 -5.77 18.41
CA ARG A 105 -15.31 -4.75 18.33
C ARG A 105 -14.24 -5.06 17.29
N GLU A 106 -13.79 -6.31 17.23
CA GLU A 106 -12.80 -6.73 16.24
C GLU A 106 -13.35 -6.67 14.81
N CYS A 107 -14.64 -7.01 14.61
CA CYS A 107 -15.30 -6.89 13.32
C CYS A 107 -15.41 -5.42 12.88
N GLU A 108 -15.81 -4.52 13.78
CA GLU A 108 -15.87 -3.08 13.52
C GLU A 108 -14.49 -2.50 13.16
N ALA A 109 -13.47 -2.81 13.96
CA ALA A 109 -12.10 -2.39 13.67
C ALA A 109 -11.59 -2.93 12.32
N SER A 110 -11.93 -4.17 11.99
CA SER A 110 -11.55 -4.78 10.71
C SER A 110 -12.28 -4.15 9.52
N MET A 111 -13.55 -3.78 9.68
CA MET A 111 -14.31 -3.05 8.65
C MET A 111 -13.68 -1.69 8.36
N LEU A 112 -13.33 -0.93 9.39
CA LEU A 112 -12.67 0.38 9.24
C LEU A 112 -11.30 0.25 8.57
N ALA A 113 -10.51 -0.75 8.97
CA ALA A 113 -9.20 -1.00 8.37
C ALA A 113 -9.31 -1.39 6.88
N PHE A 114 -10.32 -2.20 6.52
CA PHE A 114 -10.60 -2.55 5.13
C PHE A 114 -11.07 -1.35 4.31
N ALA A 115 -11.97 -0.53 4.86
CA ALA A 115 -12.45 0.69 4.20
C ALA A 115 -11.30 1.67 3.91
N ALA A 116 -10.36 1.84 4.85
CA ALA A 116 -9.19 2.68 4.65
C ALA A 116 -8.24 2.14 3.57
N ALA A 117 -8.01 0.82 3.52
CA ALA A 117 -7.23 0.19 2.47
C ALA A 117 -7.91 0.34 1.09
N LEU A 118 -9.23 0.21 1.05
CA LEU A 118 -10.04 0.42 -0.15
C LEU A 118 -10.00 1.87 -0.64
N ALA A 119 -10.03 2.86 0.25
CA ALA A 119 -9.88 4.26 -0.11
C ALA A 119 -8.52 4.52 -0.79
N ARG A 120 -7.43 4.00 -0.21
CA ARG A 120 -6.08 4.09 -0.79
C ARG A 120 -6.00 3.42 -2.17
N ALA A 121 -6.57 2.23 -2.33
CA ALA A 121 -6.55 1.48 -3.59
C ALA A 121 -7.46 2.07 -4.69
N LYS A 122 -8.37 2.98 -4.33
CA LYS A 122 -9.18 3.76 -5.27
C LYS A 122 -8.53 5.08 -5.66
N GLY A 123 -7.32 5.38 -5.19
CA GLY A 123 -6.69 6.68 -5.38
C GLY A 123 -7.24 7.80 -4.47
N GLY A 124 -8.15 7.50 -3.54
CA GLY A 124 -8.74 8.48 -2.64
C GLY A 124 -7.78 8.93 -1.52
N ALA A 125 -7.62 10.24 -1.36
CA ALA A 125 -7.08 10.83 -0.14
C ALA A 125 -8.04 10.52 1.02
N ALA A 126 -7.58 9.69 1.95
CA ALA A 126 -8.20 9.57 3.27
C ALA A 126 -7.92 10.82 4.10
#